data_AF-A0A3D0NB11-F1
#
_entry.id   AF-A0A3D0NB11-F1
#
_cell.length_a   1.000
_cell.length_b   1.000
_cell.length_c   1.000
_cell.angle_alpha   90.00
_cell.angle_beta   90.00
_cell.angle_gamma   90.00
#
_symmetry.space_group_name_H-M   'P 1'
#
loop_
_entity.id
_entity.type
_entity.pdbx_description
1 polymer ?
#
loop_
_entity_poly.entity_id
_entity_poly.type
_entity_poly.pdbx_seq_one_letter_code
_entity_poly.pdbx_strand_id
1 'polypeptide(L)'
;MSKSLILTLALLYCFPDTSLGQIRKLSWLKDAQTPPAGEFNLNPLNHWQANLDQVITSRRQWEKRKHVESRSVREVIEKRWLEFLGPLATQPRKLPKLEVLDRQIIGDVERTLVKYEVLPGDFVEAYILKPTQVVGKVPGVVVLHSTVENSIELPAGIDGRPEEFHGLGAAQRGMVAIVPRNYLWPTNHGIQAGEMAADFLKKYPESKGMARMLYDSQVATDILAALPEVDPHRLGCVGHSLGAKEVLYLAAFDQRIKVTVFSEGGIGTSFSNWDAPWYLGDT
;
A
#
# COMPACT_ATOMS: atom_id res chain seq x y z
N MET A 1 -15.30 -35.76 -43.18
CA MET A 1 -14.14 -34.88 -43.44
C MET A 1 -14.68 -33.48 -43.73
N SER A 2 -14.37 -32.38 -43.04
CA SER A 2 -13.57 -32.10 -41.85
C SER A 2 -14.17 -30.83 -41.22
N LYS A 3 -14.79 -30.95 -40.04
CA LYS A 3 -15.24 -29.80 -39.21
C LYS A 3 -14.07 -29.18 -38.41
N SER A 4 -12.82 -29.44 -38.81
CA SER A 4 -11.64 -29.18 -38.00
C SER A 4 -10.84 -27.94 -38.40
N LEU A 5 -11.34 -27.08 -39.29
CA LEU A 5 -10.57 -25.92 -39.79
C LEU A 5 -11.01 -24.56 -39.23
N ILE A 6 -12.13 -24.48 -38.51
CA ILE A 6 -12.64 -23.20 -37.96
C ILE A 6 -12.19 -22.97 -36.51
N LEU A 7 -11.70 -24.01 -35.82
CA LEU A 7 -11.28 -23.90 -34.42
C LEU A 7 -9.85 -23.35 -34.24
N THR A 8 -9.04 -23.26 -35.30
CA THR A 8 -7.63 -22.87 -35.18
C THR A 8 -7.36 -21.39 -35.45
N LEU A 9 -8.32 -20.65 -36.04
CA LEU A 9 -8.15 -19.21 -36.30
C LEU A 9 -8.71 -18.30 -35.20
N ALA A 10 -9.51 -18.81 -34.27
CA ALA A 10 -10.09 -18.03 -33.16
C ALA A 10 -9.19 -17.96 -31.91
N LEU A 11 -8.10 -18.75 -31.87
CA LEU A 11 -7.21 -18.87 -30.69
C LEU A 11 -6.00 -17.92 -30.72
N LEU A 12 -5.85 -17.11 -31.77
CA LEU A 12 -4.73 -16.16 -31.92
C LEU A 12 -5.06 -14.72 -31.46
N TYR A 13 -6.27 -14.45 -30.98
CA TYR A 13 -6.69 -13.11 -30.53
C TYR A 13 -6.95 -13.00 -29.01
N CYS A 14 -6.65 -14.02 -28.21
CA CYS A 14 -6.97 -14.03 -26.76
C CYS A 14 -5.77 -14.02 -25.82
N PHE A 15 -4.59 -13.62 -26.29
CA PHE A 15 -3.52 -13.21 -25.39
C PHE A 15 -3.42 -11.68 -25.49
N PRO A 16 -3.74 -10.91 -24.43
CA PRO A 16 -3.32 -9.53 -24.40
C PRO A 16 -1.79 -9.57 -24.46
N ASP A 17 -1.27 -9.12 -25.59
CA ASP A 17 0.15 -8.85 -25.80
C ASP A 17 0.65 -8.16 -24.54
N THR A 18 1.47 -8.90 -23.79
CA THR A 18 1.96 -8.55 -22.46
C THR A 18 2.28 -7.05 -22.37
N SER A 19 1.85 -6.38 -21.29
CA SER A 19 2.09 -4.94 -21.06
C SER A 19 3.56 -4.51 -21.25
N LEU A 20 4.51 -5.44 -21.11
CA LEU A 20 5.92 -5.27 -21.44
C LEU A 20 6.17 -4.80 -22.89
N GLY A 21 5.40 -5.29 -23.85
CA GLY A 21 5.52 -4.95 -25.27
C GLY A 21 5.04 -3.54 -25.62
N GLN A 22 4.06 -3.01 -24.86
CA GLN A 22 3.59 -1.64 -25.03
C GLN A 22 4.46 -0.63 -24.27
N ILE A 23 4.92 -0.96 -23.06
CA ILE A 23 5.79 -0.10 -22.24
C ILE A 23 7.09 0.26 -22.98
N ARG A 24 7.71 -0.71 -23.67
CA ARG A 24 8.93 -0.45 -24.48
C ARG A 24 8.71 0.46 -25.70
N LYS A 25 7.47 0.67 -26.13
CA LYS A 25 7.11 1.52 -27.28
C LYS A 25 6.76 2.96 -26.88
N LEU A 26 6.69 3.26 -25.59
CA LEU A 26 6.40 4.61 -25.11
C LEU A 26 7.66 5.45 -25.18
N SER A 27 7.77 6.30 -26.20
CA SER A 27 8.92 7.21 -26.38
C SER A 27 9.16 8.10 -25.16
N TRP A 28 8.07 8.58 -24.54
CA TRP A 28 8.12 9.41 -23.34
C TRP A 28 8.68 8.68 -22.11
N LEU A 29 8.62 7.34 -22.06
CA LEU A 29 9.11 6.59 -20.89
C LEU A 29 10.62 6.73 -20.75
N LYS A 30 11.33 6.75 -21.89
CA LYS A 30 12.76 7.04 -21.91
C LYS A 30 13.03 8.44 -21.37
N ASP A 31 12.23 9.43 -21.76
CA ASP A 31 12.37 10.82 -21.31
C ASP A 31 12.05 10.96 -19.81
N ALA A 32 11.03 10.28 -19.30
CA ALA A 32 10.66 10.28 -17.88
C ALA A 32 11.68 9.52 -16.98
N GLN A 33 12.38 8.54 -17.54
CA GLN A 33 13.45 7.80 -16.86
C GLN A 33 14.84 8.44 -17.05
N THR A 34 14.96 9.38 -17.98
CA THR A 34 16.19 10.15 -18.20
C THR A 34 16.10 11.40 -17.33
N PRO A 35 16.94 11.55 -16.30
CA PRO A 35 16.96 12.79 -15.52
C PRO A 35 17.15 13.98 -16.48
N PRO A 36 16.36 15.08 -16.35
CA PRO A 36 16.46 16.20 -17.26
C PRO A 36 17.91 16.71 -17.36
N ALA A 37 18.35 17.03 -18.57
CA ALA A 37 19.70 17.56 -18.78
C ALA A 37 19.80 18.99 -18.23
N GLY A 38 20.80 19.24 -17.38
CA GLY A 38 21.09 20.53 -16.77
C GLY A 38 21.59 20.37 -15.33
N GLU A 39 22.38 21.33 -14.85
CA GLU A 39 22.55 21.49 -13.41
C GLU A 39 21.20 21.94 -12.85
N PHE A 40 20.47 21.01 -12.24
CA PHE A 40 19.51 21.43 -11.23
C PHE A 40 20.36 22.16 -10.19
N ASN A 41 20.14 23.47 -10.00
CA ASN A 41 20.70 24.24 -8.88
C ASN A 41 20.16 23.75 -7.52
N LEU A 42 19.94 22.45 -7.40
CA LEU A 42 19.83 21.73 -6.15
C LEU A 42 21.27 21.55 -5.69
N ASN A 43 21.71 22.40 -4.77
CA ASN A 43 22.90 22.12 -4.00
C ASN A 43 22.80 20.66 -3.52
N PRO A 44 23.76 19.78 -3.87
CA PRO A 44 23.79 18.45 -3.30
C PRO A 44 23.63 18.61 -1.80
N LEU A 45 22.65 17.93 -1.23
CA LEU A 45 22.53 17.86 0.22
C LEU A 45 23.77 17.08 0.69
N ASN A 46 24.85 17.80 0.98
CA ASN A 46 26.06 17.28 1.61
C ASN A 46 25.74 16.74 3.02
N HIS A 47 24.53 17.03 3.51
CA HIS A 47 23.96 16.60 4.77
C HIS A 47 22.44 16.48 4.68
N TRP A 48 21.87 15.53 5.41
CA TRP A 48 20.42 15.48 5.65
C TRP A 48 20.10 16.32 6.90
N GLN A 49 19.07 17.15 6.87
CA GLN A 49 18.59 17.90 8.04
C GLN A 49 17.31 17.27 8.58
N ALA A 50 17.33 16.90 9.86
CA ALA A 50 16.15 16.42 10.58
C ALA A 50 15.42 17.54 11.34
N ASN A 51 16.17 18.60 11.67
CA ASN A 51 15.75 19.88 12.20
C ASN A 51 16.73 20.93 11.63
N LEU A 52 16.40 22.23 11.71
CA LEU A 52 17.24 23.34 11.21
C LEU A 52 18.69 23.30 11.75
N ASP A 53 18.91 22.70 12.91
CA ASP A 53 20.17 22.69 13.67
C ASP A 53 20.93 21.35 13.64
N GLN A 54 20.36 20.27 13.08
CA GLN A 54 20.97 18.94 13.12
C GLN A 54 21.38 18.42 11.74
N VAL A 55 22.70 18.39 11.51
CA VAL A 55 23.35 17.91 10.29
C VAL A 55 23.66 16.41 10.42
N ILE A 56 23.08 15.58 9.53
CA ILE A 56 23.37 14.15 9.43
C ILE A 56 24.38 13.93 8.30
N THR A 57 25.54 13.38 8.65
CA THR A 57 26.69 13.17 7.75
C THR A 57 27.04 11.68 7.56
N SER A 58 26.38 10.78 8.29
CA SER A 58 26.61 9.33 8.13
C SER A 58 25.37 8.52 8.45
N ARG A 59 25.28 7.33 7.84
CA ARG A 59 24.26 6.31 8.16
C ARG A 59 24.19 5.99 9.66
N ARG A 60 25.34 6.00 10.33
CA ARG A 60 25.47 5.74 11.78
C ARG A 60 24.84 6.82 12.67
N GLN A 61 24.68 8.06 12.16
CA GLN A 61 23.96 9.12 12.86
C GLN A 61 22.45 9.03 12.64
N TRP A 62 22.05 8.54 11.47
CA TRP A 62 20.65 8.29 11.12
C TRP A 62 20.07 7.10 11.89
N GLU A 63 20.80 5.98 11.92
CA GLU A 63 20.32 4.70 12.47
C GLU A 63 20.69 4.51 13.95
N LYS A 64 19.84 3.76 14.67
CA LYS A 64 20.08 3.34 16.05
C LYS A 64 21.33 2.46 16.15
N ARG A 65 22.16 2.68 17.18
CA ARG A 65 23.21 1.74 17.57
C ARG A 65 22.67 0.76 18.61
N LYS A 66 23.00 -0.53 18.48
CA LYS A 66 22.92 -1.44 19.64
C LYS A 66 23.89 -0.91 20.71
N HIS A 67 23.43 -0.83 21.97
CA HIS A 67 24.22 -0.42 23.15
C HIS A 67 24.57 1.08 23.29
N VAL A 68 23.77 1.99 22.75
CA VAL A 68 23.86 3.42 23.09
C VAL A 68 22.50 3.91 23.60
N GLU A 69 22.50 4.55 24.78
CA GLU A 69 21.25 5.02 25.43
C GLU A 69 20.59 6.21 24.70
N SER A 70 21.36 6.99 23.94
CA SER A 70 20.82 8.12 23.18
C SER A 70 20.02 7.67 21.96
N ARG A 71 18.84 8.26 21.75
CA ARG A 71 18.01 8.06 20.55
C ARG A 71 18.74 8.55 19.28
N SER A 72 18.64 7.77 18.21
CA SER A 72 19.06 8.18 16.87
C SER A 72 18.13 9.25 16.29
N VAL A 73 18.57 9.93 15.24
CA VAL A 73 17.77 10.96 14.58
C VAL A 73 16.46 10.38 14.03
N ARG A 74 16.53 9.19 13.41
CA ARG A 74 15.35 8.48 12.93
C ARG A 74 14.35 8.21 14.07
N GLU A 75 14.82 7.73 15.22
CA GLU A 75 13.94 7.46 16.37
C GLU A 75 13.28 8.74 16.94
N VAL A 76 13.97 9.87 16.89
CA VAL A 76 13.40 11.16 17.32
C VAL A 76 12.30 11.60 16.35
N ILE A 77 12.54 11.52 15.04
CA ILE A 77 11.52 11.85 14.02
C ILE A 77 10.33 10.89 14.14
N GLU A 78 10.60 9.59 14.20
CA GLU A 78 9.59 8.54 14.34
C GLU A 78 8.71 8.80 15.57
N LYS A 79 9.32 9.07 16.73
CA LYS A 79 8.58 9.38 17.95
C LYS A 79 7.68 10.62 17.79
N ARG A 80 8.22 11.72 17.26
CA ARG A 80 7.45 12.97 17.07
C ARG A 80 6.24 12.76 16.17
N TRP A 81 6.42 12.00 15.08
CA TRP A 81 5.31 11.69 14.19
C TRP A 81 4.28 10.78 14.84
N LEU A 82 4.69 9.74 15.57
CA LEU A 82 3.75 8.87 16.29
C LEU A 82 2.98 9.63 17.37
N GLU A 83 3.65 10.53 18.11
CA GLU A 83 2.99 11.43 19.08
C GLU A 83 2.01 12.37 18.38
N PHE A 84 2.39 12.94 17.24
CA PHE A 84 1.52 13.82 16.45
C PHE A 84 0.30 13.09 15.87
N LEU A 85 0.47 11.85 15.39
CA LEU A 85 -0.62 11.02 14.88
C LEU A 85 -1.60 10.59 15.98
N GLY A 86 -1.13 10.52 17.22
CA GLY A 86 -1.93 10.20 18.39
C GLY A 86 -1.92 8.72 18.79
N PRO A 87 -2.64 8.35 19.88
CA PRO A 87 -2.49 7.07 20.55
C PRO A 87 -2.69 5.84 19.65
N LEU A 88 -3.63 5.92 18.70
CA LEU A 88 -3.93 4.80 17.80
C LEU A 88 -2.70 4.35 16.99
N ALA A 89 -1.83 5.27 16.60
CA ALA A 89 -0.63 4.96 15.80
C ALA A 89 0.36 4.03 16.53
N THR A 90 0.27 3.94 17.86
CA THR A 90 1.11 3.09 18.70
C THR A 90 0.33 1.99 19.41
N GLN A 91 -0.98 1.90 19.17
CA GLN A 91 -1.84 0.93 19.83
C GLN A 91 -1.39 -0.50 19.46
N PRO A 92 -1.25 -1.40 20.45
CA PRO A 92 -0.97 -2.80 20.18
C PRO A 92 -2.06 -3.42 19.31
N ARG A 93 -1.64 -4.11 18.25
CA ARG A 93 -2.53 -4.86 17.36
C ARG A 93 -2.63 -6.31 17.81
N LYS A 94 -3.79 -6.91 17.53
CA LYS A 94 -3.99 -8.36 17.60
C LYS A 94 -4.27 -8.85 16.19
N LEU A 95 -3.71 -10.01 15.85
CA LEU A 95 -4.03 -10.66 14.59
C LEU A 95 -5.54 -10.99 14.57
N PRO A 96 -6.34 -10.44 13.66
CA PRO A 96 -7.77 -10.64 13.68
C PRO A 96 -8.13 -12.02 13.10
N LYS A 97 -9.31 -12.52 13.49
CA LYS A 97 -9.89 -13.71 12.86
C LYS A 97 -10.53 -13.30 11.53
N LEU A 98 -10.19 -14.00 10.46
CA LEU A 98 -10.78 -13.78 9.15
C LEU A 98 -12.08 -14.58 9.00
N GLU A 99 -13.14 -13.90 8.59
CA GLU A 99 -14.36 -14.51 8.04
C GLU A 99 -14.24 -14.50 6.51
N VAL A 100 -14.31 -15.68 5.88
CA VAL A 100 -14.31 -15.78 4.42
C VAL A 100 -15.73 -15.53 3.92
N LEU A 101 -15.91 -14.49 3.11
CA LEU A 101 -17.20 -14.12 2.53
C LEU A 101 -17.40 -14.73 1.14
N ASP A 102 -16.33 -14.76 0.34
CA ASP A 102 -16.36 -15.29 -1.03
C ASP A 102 -14.99 -15.83 -1.45
N ARG A 103 -14.98 -16.77 -2.39
CA ARG A 103 -13.76 -17.33 -2.99
C ARG A 103 -13.98 -17.66 -4.45
N GLN A 104 -13.06 -17.20 -5.30
CA GLN A 104 -13.11 -17.39 -6.74
C GLN A 104 -11.73 -17.77 -7.28
N ILE A 105 -11.70 -18.59 -8.33
CA ILE A 105 -10.48 -18.87 -9.11
C ILE A 105 -10.54 -18.06 -10.40
N ILE A 106 -9.54 -17.21 -10.62
CA ILE A 106 -9.40 -16.35 -11.78
C ILE A 106 -8.08 -16.70 -12.48
N GLY A 107 -8.15 -17.55 -13.51
CA GLY A 107 -6.97 -18.10 -14.16
C GLY A 107 -6.17 -18.98 -13.18
N ASP A 108 -4.94 -18.58 -12.88
CA ASP A 108 -4.03 -19.24 -11.95
C ASP A 108 -4.01 -18.62 -10.55
N VAL A 109 -4.93 -17.69 -10.25
CA VAL A 109 -5.03 -16.98 -8.97
C VAL A 109 -6.32 -17.35 -8.23
N GLU A 110 -6.23 -17.65 -6.93
CA GLU A 110 -7.37 -17.66 -6.02
C GLU A 110 -7.54 -16.25 -5.42
N ARG A 111 -8.72 -15.66 -5.60
CA ARG A 111 -9.15 -14.41 -4.96
C ARG A 111 -10.18 -14.74 -3.89
N THR A 112 -9.87 -14.40 -2.63
CA THR A 112 -10.76 -14.62 -1.49
C THR A 112 -11.14 -13.28 -0.88
N LEU A 113 -12.43 -12.98 -0.77
CA LEU A 113 -12.93 -11.86 0.01
C LEU A 113 -13.01 -12.27 1.48
N VAL A 114 -12.37 -11.49 2.34
CA VAL A 114 -12.41 -11.69 3.78
C VAL A 114 -12.93 -10.46 4.49
N LYS A 115 -13.59 -10.68 5.62
CA LYS A 115 -14.00 -9.66 6.58
C LYS A 115 -13.32 -9.92 7.92
N TYR A 116 -12.91 -8.85 8.59
CA TYR A 116 -12.28 -8.94 9.90
C TYR A 116 -12.54 -7.69 10.73
N GLU A 117 -12.52 -7.85 12.05
CA GLU A 117 -12.58 -6.73 12.99
C GLU A 117 -11.19 -6.08 13.07
N VAL A 118 -11.08 -4.82 12.66
CA VAL A 118 -9.79 -4.09 12.68
C VAL A 118 -9.62 -3.34 14.00
N LEU A 119 -10.70 -2.72 14.48
CA LEU A 119 -10.79 -2.03 15.76
C LEU A 119 -12.07 -2.50 16.47
N PRO A 120 -12.16 -2.37 17.80
CA PRO A 120 -13.33 -2.85 18.54
C PRO A 120 -14.66 -2.33 17.95
N GLY A 121 -15.47 -3.25 17.41
CA GLY A 121 -16.74 -2.98 16.75
C GLY A 121 -16.67 -2.46 15.30
N ASP A 122 -15.47 -2.21 14.77
CA ASP A 122 -15.24 -1.73 13.40
C ASP A 122 -14.69 -2.87 12.53
N PHE A 123 -15.41 -3.17 11.45
CA PHE A 123 -15.06 -4.24 10.50
C PHE A 123 -14.55 -3.67 9.19
N VAL A 124 -13.57 -4.34 8.60
CA VAL A 124 -13.01 -4.04 7.28
C VAL A 124 -13.06 -5.29 6.42
N GLU A 125 -13.25 -5.08 5.12
CA GLU A 125 -13.15 -6.12 4.10
C GLU A 125 -11.83 -5.97 3.33
N ALA A 126 -11.26 -7.10 2.92
CA ALA A 126 -10.09 -7.14 2.08
C ALA A 126 -10.17 -8.30 1.08
N TYR A 127 -9.59 -8.11 -0.10
CA TYR A 127 -9.27 -9.25 -0.95
C TYR A 127 -7.89 -9.79 -0.61
N ILE A 128 -7.78 -11.11 -0.48
CA ILE A 128 -6.51 -11.84 -0.49
C ILE A 128 -6.40 -12.54 -1.83
N LEU A 129 -5.34 -12.26 -2.58
CA LEU A 129 -5.07 -12.87 -3.87
C LEU A 129 -3.79 -13.71 -3.76
N LYS A 130 -3.88 -15.00 -4.09
CA LYS A 130 -2.75 -15.92 -4.04
C LYS A 130 -2.67 -16.76 -5.31
N PRO A 131 -1.47 -17.16 -5.76
CA PRO A 131 -1.35 -18.18 -6.79
C PRO A 131 -2.02 -19.47 -6.33
N THR A 132 -2.68 -20.17 -7.25
CA THR A 132 -3.27 -21.50 -7.00
C THR A 132 -2.20 -22.57 -6.75
N GLN A 133 -0.99 -22.33 -7.25
CA GLN A 133 0.17 -23.18 -7.05
C GLN A 133 1.28 -22.37 -6.38
N VAL A 134 1.51 -22.62 -5.09
CA VAL A 134 2.62 -22.01 -4.34
C VAL A 134 3.53 -23.13 -3.85
N VAL A 135 4.83 -23.02 -4.16
CA VAL A 135 5.86 -23.91 -3.65
C VAL A 135 6.69 -23.16 -2.61
N GLY A 136 6.61 -23.61 -1.35
CA GLY A 136 7.29 -22.95 -0.24
C GLY A 136 6.65 -21.62 0.14
N LYS A 137 7.47 -20.67 0.63
CA LYS A 137 7.03 -19.33 1.01
C LYS A 137 7.41 -18.30 -0.04
N VAL A 138 6.48 -17.41 -0.36
CA VAL A 138 6.62 -16.36 -1.39
C VAL A 138 6.51 -14.95 -0.79
N PRO A 139 6.90 -13.88 -1.51
CA PRO A 139 6.68 -12.52 -1.04
C PRO A 139 5.21 -12.21 -0.79
N GLY A 140 4.99 -11.33 0.18
CA GLY A 140 3.71 -10.69 0.42
C GLY A 140 3.72 -9.22 -0.05
N VAL A 141 2.61 -8.75 -0.63
CA VAL A 141 2.42 -7.33 -0.97
C VAL A 141 1.12 -6.78 -0.37
N VAL A 142 1.21 -5.69 0.39
CA VAL A 142 0.05 -4.88 0.80
C VAL A 142 -0.26 -3.89 -0.31
N VAL A 143 -1.47 -3.92 -0.85
CA VAL A 143 -1.91 -3.09 -1.97
C VAL A 143 -2.97 -2.12 -1.49
N LEU A 144 -2.58 -0.85 -1.37
CA LEU A 144 -3.43 0.22 -0.85
C LEU A 144 -4.04 0.97 -2.03
N HIS A 145 -5.38 0.99 -2.09
CA HIS A 145 -6.11 1.46 -3.27
C HIS A 145 -6.15 2.98 -3.35
N SER A 146 -6.36 3.49 -4.56
CA SER A 146 -6.50 4.93 -4.82
C SER A 146 -7.91 5.43 -4.49
N THR A 147 -8.13 6.73 -4.67
CA THR A 147 -9.47 7.32 -4.58
C THR A 147 -10.29 6.95 -5.81
N VAL A 148 -10.98 5.81 -5.74
CA VAL A 148 -11.81 5.25 -6.82
C VAL A 148 -13.16 4.77 -6.28
N GLU A 149 -14.17 4.72 -7.15
CA GLU A 149 -15.55 4.41 -6.76
C GLU A 149 -15.69 2.99 -6.18
N ASN A 150 -15.05 2.03 -6.84
CA ASN A 150 -15.15 0.60 -6.55
C ASN A 150 -14.14 0.08 -5.50
N SER A 151 -13.39 0.98 -4.86
CA SER A 151 -12.45 0.71 -3.76
C SER A 151 -11.48 -0.47 -4.03
N ILE A 152 -11.58 -1.57 -3.27
CA ILE A 152 -10.73 -2.77 -3.33
C ILE A 152 -10.96 -3.62 -4.59
N GLU A 153 -12.07 -3.42 -5.30
CA GLU A 153 -12.40 -4.19 -6.51
C GLU A 153 -11.41 -3.90 -7.65
N LEU A 154 -10.99 -2.65 -7.81
CA LEU A 154 -10.02 -2.24 -8.83
C LEU A 154 -8.68 -2.99 -8.67
N PRO A 155 -7.93 -2.83 -7.57
CA PRO A 155 -6.67 -3.56 -7.39
C PRO A 155 -6.82 -5.08 -7.34
N ALA A 156 -8.00 -5.60 -6.97
CA ALA A 156 -8.30 -7.04 -6.98
C ALA A 156 -8.69 -7.59 -8.37
N GLY A 157 -8.71 -6.76 -9.41
CA GLY A 157 -8.98 -7.14 -10.79
C GLY A 157 -10.44 -7.54 -11.04
N ILE A 158 -11.38 -6.77 -10.49
CA ILE A 158 -12.83 -6.94 -10.71
C ILE A 158 -13.35 -5.90 -11.69
N ASP A 159 -13.07 -4.62 -11.42
CA ASP A 159 -13.61 -3.52 -12.21
C ASP A 159 -12.57 -2.40 -12.37
N GLY A 160 -12.34 -1.98 -13.61
CA GLY A 160 -11.35 -0.98 -14.00
C GLY A 160 -10.29 -1.50 -14.95
N ARG A 161 -9.16 -0.78 -15.06
CA ARG A 161 -8.17 -1.05 -16.11
C ARG A 161 -7.12 -2.08 -15.64
N PRO A 162 -6.71 -3.03 -16.50
CA PRO A 162 -5.76 -4.08 -16.12
C PRO A 162 -4.44 -3.58 -15.52
N GLU A 163 -3.96 -2.40 -15.92
CA GLU A 163 -2.75 -1.77 -15.38
C GLU A 163 -2.87 -1.36 -13.91
N GLU A 164 -4.09 -1.18 -13.40
CA GLU A 164 -4.39 -0.78 -12.02
C GLU A 164 -4.66 -1.99 -11.11
N PHE A 165 -4.71 -3.20 -11.67
CA PHE A 165 -5.00 -4.45 -10.96
C PHE A 165 -3.77 -4.93 -10.17
N HIS A 166 -3.19 -4.06 -9.33
CA HIS A 166 -1.92 -4.31 -8.67
C HIS A 166 -1.93 -5.57 -7.79
N GLY A 167 -3.04 -5.89 -7.13
CA GLY A 167 -3.20 -7.10 -6.33
C GLY A 167 -3.24 -8.37 -7.18
N LEU A 168 -4.06 -8.37 -8.24
CA LEU A 168 -4.13 -9.51 -9.18
C LEU A 168 -2.81 -9.70 -9.91
N GLY A 169 -2.21 -8.60 -10.39
CA GLY A 169 -0.92 -8.62 -11.08
C GLY A 169 0.23 -9.09 -10.20
N ALA A 170 0.21 -8.80 -8.90
CA ALA A 170 1.18 -9.35 -7.95
C ALA A 170 0.99 -10.87 -7.78
N ALA A 171 -0.25 -11.33 -7.66
CA ALA A 171 -0.56 -12.76 -7.55
C ALA A 171 -0.14 -13.55 -8.80
N GLN A 172 -0.43 -13.04 -9.99
CA GLN A 172 0.03 -13.62 -11.26
C GLN A 172 1.56 -13.69 -11.41
N ARG A 173 2.30 -12.93 -10.59
CA ARG A 173 3.78 -12.95 -10.54
C ARG A 173 4.33 -13.82 -9.40
N GLY A 174 3.48 -14.66 -8.80
CA GLY A 174 3.88 -15.63 -7.77
C GLY A 174 4.01 -15.04 -6.37
N MET A 175 3.43 -13.87 -6.09
CA MET A 175 3.38 -13.26 -4.76
C MET A 175 1.99 -13.44 -4.13
N VAL A 176 1.84 -13.25 -2.83
CA VAL A 176 0.51 -13.13 -2.21
C VAL A 176 0.21 -11.66 -1.98
N ALA A 177 -0.97 -11.19 -2.37
CA ALA A 177 -1.40 -9.82 -2.16
C ALA A 177 -2.57 -9.75 -1.17
N ILE A 178 -2.57 -8.73 -0.32
CA ILE A 178 -3.74 -8.29 0.44
C ILE A 178 -4.13 -6.89 -0.03
N VAL A 179 -5.43 -6.69 -0.25
CA VAL A 179 -6.02 -5.46 -0.75
C VAL A 179 -7.08 -5.02 0.27
N PRO A 180 -6.69 -4.31 1.35
CA PRO A 180 -7.62 -3.87 2.37
C PRO A 180 -8.42 -2.65 1.92
N ARG A 181 -9.70 -2.58 2.30
CA ARG A 181 -10.52 -1.39 2.07
C ARG A 181 -10.08 -0.28 3.01
N ASN A 182 -9.85 0.90 2.46
CA ASN A 182 -9.60 2.09 3.25
C ASN A 182 -10.88 2.49 3.99
N TYR A 183 -10.77 2.89 5.26
CA TYR A 183 -11.92 3.20 6.12
C TYR A 183 -12.82 4.33 5.59
N LEU A 184 -12.36 5.13 4.62
CA LEU A 184 -13.18 6.16 3.97
C LEU A 184 -14.28 5.60 3.06
N TRP A 185 -14.26 4.30 2.77
CA TRP A 185 -15.29 3.59 2.00
C TRP A 185 -16.09 2.66 2.91
N PRO A 186 -17.39 2.91 3.11
CA PRO A 186 -18.24 1.95 3.81
C PRO A 186 -18.51 0.69 2.95
N THR A 187 -18.50 0.83 1.62
CA THR A 187 -18.78 -0.25 0.64
C THR A 187 -17.90 -0.06 -0.61
N ASN A 188 -18.07 -0.93 -1.62
CA ASN A 188 -17.45 -0.76 -2.95
C ASN A 188 -18.25 0.22 -3.86
N HIS A 189 -19.11 1.07 -3.30
CA HIS A 189 -19.99 1.95 -4.08
C HIS A 189 -19.84 3.41 -3.64
N GLY A 190 -18.59 3.88 -3.66
CA GLY A 190 -18.27 5.27 -3.44
C GLY A 190 -17.70 5.59 -2.07
N ILE A 191 -17.00 6.72 -2.05
CA ILE A 191 -16.30 7.26 -0.88
C ILE A 191 -17.24 8.12 -0.03
N GLN A 192 -17.14 7.99 1.30
CA GLN A 192 -17.84 8.85 2.26
C GLN A 192 -16.83 9.49 3.22
N ALA A 193 -15.76 10.08 2.67
CA ALA A 193 -14.57 10.45 3.44
C ALA A 193 -14.86 11.34 4.66
N GLY A 194 -15.69 12.37 4.50
CA GLY A 194 -16.04 13.28 5.59
C GLY A 194 -16.81 12.60 6.73
N GLU A 195 -17.82 11.81 6.40
CA GLU A 195 -18.67 11.09 7.37
C GLU A 195 -17.86 10.01 8.09
N MET A 196 -17.14 9.16 7.34
CA MET A 196 -16.31 8.10 7.91
C MET A 196 -15.19 8.66 8.80
N ALA A 197 -14.59 9.79 8.42
CA ALA A 197 -13.61 10.48 9.26
C ALA A 197 -14.23 11.06 10.52
N ALA A 198 -15.39 11.72 10.42
CA ALA A 198 -16.07 12.27 11.59
C ALA A 198 -16.46 11.18 12.60
N ASP A 199 -16.98 10.05 12.12
CA ASP A 199 -17.34 8.91 12.97
C ASP A 199 -16.12 8.28 13.63
N PHE A 200 -15.03 8.12 12.88
CA PHE A 200 -13.76 7.65 13.44
C PHE A 200 -13.23 8.60 14.53
N LEU A 201 -13.15 9.90 14.23
CA LEU A 201 -12.62 10.90 15.17
C LEU A 201 -13.51 11.07 16.41
N LYS A 202 -14.81 10.80 16.32
CA LYS A 202 -15.70 10.76 17.49
C LYS A 202 -15.34 9.61 18.44
N LYS A 203 -14.94 8.45 17.90
CA LYS A 203 -14.50 7.28 18.68
C LYS A 203 -13.06 7.42 19.18
N TYR A 204 -12.20 8.09 18.41
CA TYR A 204 -10.77 8.25 18.66
C TYR A 204 -10.32 9.72 18.58
N PRO A 205 -10.82 10.61 19.46
CA PRO A 205 -10.64 12.07 19.33
C PRO A 205 -9.20 12.55 19.50
N GLU A 206 -8.34 11.76 20.13
CA GLU A 206 -6.92 12.09 20.32
C GLU A 206 -6.04 11.56 19.18
N SER A 207 -6.62 10.91 18.17
CA SER A 207 -5.91 10.34 17.02
C SER A 207 -6.31 11.02 15.72
N LYS A 208 -5.39 11.08 14.76
CA LYS A 208 -5.63 11.64 13.43
C LYS A 208 -6.17 10.59 12.46
N GLY A 209 -6.86 11.00 11.40
CA GLY A 209 -7.34 10.07 10.37
C GLY A 209 -6.22 9.24 9.72
N MET A 210 -5.04 9.83 9.53
CA MET A 210 -3.86 9.09 9.04
C MET A 210 -3.39 8.02 10.05
N ALA A 211 -3.62 8.20 11.34
CA ALA A 211 -3.34 7.15 12.33
C ALA A 211 -4.23 5.92 12.12
N ARG A 212 -5.50 6.11 11.71
CA ARG A 212 -6.38 5.02 11.31
C ARG A 212 -5.85 4.27 10.09
N MET A 213 -5.47 4.99 9.03
CA MET A 213 -4.92 4.36 7.82
C MET A 213 -3.60 3.61 8.11
N LEU A 214 -2.72 4.18 8.92
CA LEU A 214 -1.51 3.49 9.37
C LEU A 214 -1.85 2.21 10.15
N TYR A 215 -2.78 2.30 11.10
CA TYR A 215 -3.18 1.14 11.90
C TYR A 215 -3.79 0.03 11.01
N ASP A 216 -4.71 0.37 10.12
CA ASP A 216 -5.38 -0.59 9.23
C ASP A 216 -4.39 -1.26 8.28
N SER A 217 -3.45 -0.51 7.71
CA SER A 217 -2.40 -1.06 6.83
C SER A 217 -1.39 -1.93 7.59
N GLN A 218 -1.11 -1.62 8.86
CA GLN A 218 -0.31 -2.50 9.73
C GLN A 218 -1.06 -3.79 10.09
N VAL A 219 -2.38 -3.74 10.33
CA VAL A 219 -3.20 -4.96 10.51
C VAL A 219 -3.23 -5.80 9.24
N ALA A 220 -3.37 -5.18 8.07
CA ALA A 220 -3.27 -5.90 6.79
C ALA A 220 -1.90 -6.58 6.63
N THR A 221 -0.82 -5.92 7.06
CA THR A 221 0.53 -6.50 7.10
C THR A 221 0.61 -7.67 8.09
N ASP A 222 -0.03 -7.58 9.25
CA ASP A 222 -0.11 -8.66 10.25
C ASP A 222 -0.82 -9.90 9.66
N ILE A 223 -1.96 -9.70 9.00
CA ILE A 223 -2.72 -10.75 8.31
C ILE A 223 -1.85 -11.43 7.25
N LEU A 224 -1.26 -10.63 6.35
CA LEU A 224 -0.44 -11.12 5.25
C LEU A 224 0.75 -11.93 5.75
N ALA A 225 1.46 -11.44 6.78
CA ALA A 225 2.62 -12.11 7.36
C ALA A 225 2.26 -13.42 8.09
N ALA A 226 1.01 -13.58 8.51
CA ALA A 226 0.51 -14.77 9.20
C ALA A 226 0.06 -15.89 8.23
N LEU A 227 -0.10 -15.59 6.93
CA LEU A 227 -0.46 -16.60 5.94
C LEU A 227 0.66 -17.64 5.78
N PRO A 228 0.35 -18.95 5.72
CA PRO A 228 1.37 -20.00 5.68
C PRO A 228 2.25 -19.93 4.41
N GLU A 229 1.70 -19.43 3.31
CA GLU A 229 2.37 -19.26 2.02
C GLU A 229 3.30 -18.04 1.99
N VAL A 230 3.24 -17.13 2.97
CA VAL A 230 4.00 -15.87 2.96
C VAL A 230 5.29 -15.98 3.76
N ASP A 231 6.37 -15.47 3.17
CA ASP A 231 7.62 -15.20 3.89
C ASP A 231 7.52 -13.83 4.59
N PRO A 232 7.44 -13.79 5.95
CA PRO A 232 7.28 -12.54 6.69
C PRO A 232 8.52 -11.62 6.60
N HIS A 233 9.63 -12.09 6.04
CA HIS A 233 10.82 -11.27 5.77
C HIS A 233 10.85 -10.67 4.36
N ARG A 234 9.89 -11.01 3.50
CA ARG A 234 9.76 -10.54 2.12
C ARG A 234 8.43 -9.84 1.89
N LEU A 235 8.16 -8.81 2.70
CA LEU A 235 6.95 -8.00 2.59
C LEU A 235 7.24 -6.70 1.85
N GLY A 236 6.32 -6.29 0.98
CA GLY A 236 6.34 -4.98 0.33
C GLY A 236 4.98 -4.30 0.38
N CYS A 237 4.94 -3.04 -0.04
CA CYS A 237 3.67 -2.32 -0.21
C CYS A 237 3.66 -1.45 -1.48
N VAL A 238 2.48 -1.24 -2.03
CA VAL A 238 2.25 -0.40 -3.21
C VAL A 238 0.94 0.37 -3.06
N GLY A 239 0.93 1.60 -3.56
CA GLY A 239 -0.26 2.43 -3.60
C GLY A 239 -0.09 3.61 -4.54
N HIS A 240 -1.23 4.12 -5.02
CA HIS A 240 -1.30 5.30 -5.89
C HIS A 240 -2.24 6.34 -5.29
N SER A 241 -1.91 7.64 -5.42
CA SER A 241 -2.70 8.76 -4.88
C SER A 241 -2.96 8.61 -3.37
N LEU A 242 -4.21 8.44 -2.90
CA LEU A 242 -4.53 8.10 -1.50
C LEU A 242 -3.67 6.92 -0.99
N GLY A 243 -3.67 5.79 -1.70
CA GLY A 243 -2.90 4.62 -1.29
C GLY A 243 -1.39 4.89 -1.20
N ALA A 244 -0.86 5.83 -1.99
CA ALA A 244 0.54 6.24 -1.86
C ALA A 244 0.80 7.00 -0.55
N LYS A 245 -0.14 7.84 -0.08
CA LYS A 245 -0.03 8.46 1.24
C LYS A 245 0.04 7.41 2.34
N GLU A 246 -0.83 6.40 2.30
CA GLU A 246 -0.79 5.29 3.27
C GLU A 246 0.54 4.52 3.20
N VAL A 247 1.01 4.24 1.98
CA VAL A 247 2.29 3.58 1.74
C VAL A 247 3.47 4.33 2.40
N LEU A 248 3.49 5.67 2.33
CA LEU A 248 4.54 6.48 2.96
C LEU A 248 4.60 6.24 4.46
N TYR A 249 3.45 6.22 5.13
CA TYR A 249 3.36 6.00 6.58
C TYR A 249 3.68 4.54 6.93
N LEU A 250 3.11 3.57 6.20
CA LEU A 250 3.40 2.15 6.43
C LEU A 250 4.90 1.85 6.29
N ALA A 251 5.56 2.37 5.25
CA ALA A 251 6.99 2.20 5.04
C ALA A 251 7.85 2.86 6.14
N ALA A 252 7.41 3.99 6.68
CA ALA A 252 8.12 4.69 7.75
C ALA A 252 8.02 3.95 9.09
N PHE A 253 6.84 3.42 9.43
CA PHE A 253 6.52 2.92 10.77
C PHE A 253 6.42 1.39 10.89
N ASP A 254 6.44 0.64 9.78
CA ASP A 254 6.49 -0.83 9.79
C ASP A 254 7.77 -1.36 9.13
N GLN A 255 8.76 -1.67 9.96
CA GLN A 255 10.08 -2.13 9.52
C GLN A 255 10.09 -3.51 8.86
N ARG A 256 8.94 -4.21 8.82
CA ARG A 256 8.81 -5.46 8.07
C ARG A 256 8.73 -5.21 6.56
N ILE A 257 8.22 -4.05 6.14
CA ILE A 257 8.17 -3.64 4.74
C ILE A 257 9.59 -3.41 4.21
N LYS A 258 9.97 -4.14 3.16
CA LYS A 258 11.31 -4.12 2.56
C LYS A 258 11.38 -3.37 1.24
N VAL A 259 10.25 -3.29 0.53
CA VAL A 259 10.14 -2.62 -0.76
C VAL A 259 8.83 -1.86 -0.80
N THR A 260 8.88 -0.63 -1.31
CA THR A 260 7.76 0.28 -1.34
C THR A 260 7.63 0.93 -2.72
N VAL A 261 6.42 0.97 -3.25
CA VAL A 261 6.06 1.73 -4.46
C VAL A 261 5.10 2.85 -4.07
N PHE A 262 5.63 4.07 -4.01
CA PHE A 262 4.88 5.30 -3.77
C PHE A 262 4.59 5.99 -5.11
N SER A 263 3.33 5.98 -5.56
CA SER A 263 2.94 6.59 -6.83
C SER A 263 2.03 7.80 -6.61
N GLU A 264 2.52 9.02 -6.90
CA GLU A 264 1.72 10.25 -6.92
C GLU A 264 0.98 10.61 -5.61
N GLY A 265 1.51 10.24 -4.44
CA GLY A 265 0.85 10.55 -3.16
C GLY A 265 0.98 11.99 -2.66
N GLY A 266 1.82 12.80 -3.30
CA GLY A 266 2.09 14.20 -2.91
C GLY A 266 2.74 14.34 -1.53
N ILE A 267 4.07 14.43 -1.45
CA ILE A 267 4.82 14.41 -0.18
C ILE A 267 4.77 15.75 0.58
N GLY A 268 4.65 16.87 -0.12
CA GLY A 268 4.66 18.19 0.51
C GLY A 268 3.31 18.51 1.14
N THR A 269 3.34 18.89 2.41
CA THR A 269 2.14 19.19 3.20
C THR A 269 1.41 20.44 2.72
N SER A 270 2.07 21.34 1.99
CA SER A 270 1.52 22.61 1.51
C SER A 270 0.81 22.56 0.15
N PHE A 271 0.93 21.46 -0.61
CA PHE A 271 0.37 21.38 -1.97
C PHE A 271 -0.68 20.28 -2.16
N SER A 272 -0.92 19.47 -1.14
CA SER A 272 -1.97 18.45 -1.15
C SER A 272 -2.91 18.67 0.04
N ASN A 273 -4.03 17.97 0.05
CA ASN A 273 -5.09 18.07 1.06
C ASN A 273 -4.74 17.39 2.40
N TRP A 274 -3.50 17.49 2.86
CA TRP A 274 -3.04 16.86 4.10
C TRP A 274 -3.77 17.35 5.36
N ASP A 275 -4.31 18.56 5.29
CA ASP A 275 -5.17 19.22 6.29
C ASP A 275 -6.56 18.59 6.42
N ALA A 276 -6.98 17.74 5.48
CA ALA A 276 -8.28 17.08 5.58
C ALA A 276 -8.37 16.19 6.85
N PRO A 277 -9.56 16.07 7.48
CA PRO A 277 -9.73 15.36 8.75
C PRO A 277 -9.41 13.86 8.66
N TRP A 278 -9.51 13.26 7.47
CA TRP A 278 -9.08 11.88 7.23
C TRP A 278 -7.57 11.68 7.11
N TYR A 279 -6.78 12.76 7.11
CA TYR A 279 -5.32 12.72 7.10
C TYR A 279 -4.76 13.33 8.38
N LEU A 280 -4.20 14.54 8.32
CA LEU A 280 -3.53 15.18 9.46
C LEU A 280 -4.45 16.13 10.23
N GLY A 281 -5.61 16.52 9.65
CA GLY A 281 -6.48 17.54 10.22
C GLY A 281 -5.78 18.89 10.33
N ASP A 282 -6.38 19.81 11.09
CA ASP A 282 -5.74 21.08 11.42
C ASP A 282 -4.41 20.81 12.16
N THR A 283 -3.31 21.38 11.64
CA THR A 283 -1.93 21.17 12.12
C THR A 283 -1.31 22.42 12.71
#